data_AF-A0A0P9FJF5-F1
#
_entry.id   AF-A0A0P9FJF5-F1
#
_cell.length_a   1.000
_cell.length_b   1.000
_cell.length_c   1.000
_cell.angle_alpha   90.00
_cell.angle_beta   90.00
_cell.angle_gamma   90.00
#
_symmetry.space_group_name_H-M   'P 1'
#
loop_
_entity.id
_entity.type
_entity.pdbx_description
1 polymer ?
#
loop_
_entity_poly.entity_id
_entity_poly.type
_entity_poly.pdbx_seq_one_letter_code
_entity_poly.pdbx_strand_id
1 'polypeptide(L)'
;MMGKLNNIQTVVFDENKPLKAQLLTIAEHEVSLFRSDNFLRVAKIAFLQMLQAPEFAKQMSANSIGCMTYLEQFLTDAASANKMQVDDKELAAKQFVYQLKSHIFYPRLYGFDVPNEQQEAYLIEQTVELFLARYGCGQ
;
A
#
# COMPACT_ATOMS: atom_id res chain seq x y z
N MET A 1 5.51 -18.75 11.12
CA MET A 1 6.44 -18.27 10.08
C MET A 1 6.20 -16.83 9.61
N MET A 2 5.07 -16.17 9.94
CA MET A 2 4.82 -14.76 9.59
C MET A 2 5.45 -13.72 10.55
N GLY A 3 5.79 -14.10 11.79
CA GLY A 3 6.21 -13.15 12.84
C GLY A 3 7.59 -12.48 12.67
N LYS A 4 8.34 -12.78 11.60
CA LYS A 4 9.66 -12.19 11.32
C LYS A 4 9.66 -11.19 10.15
N LEU A 5 8.51 -10.83 9.60
CA LEU A 5 8.40 -9.92 8.44
C LEU A 5 8.09 -8.46 8.82
N ASN A 6 7.79 -8.17 10.08
CA ASN A 6 7.23 -6.88 10.48
C ASN A 6 8.24 -6.03 11.25
N ASN A 7 9.05 -5.26 10.52
CA ASN A 7 9.44 -3.94 11.00
C ASN A 7 8.54 -2.92 10.30
N ILE A 8 7.23 -2.97 10.60
CA ILE A 8 6.25 -2.07 10.00
C ILE A 8 6.48 -0.68 10.57
N GLN A 9 6.96 0.23 9.72
CA GLN A 9 7.00 1.65 10.05
C GLN A 9 5.60 2.24 9.83
N THR A 10 4.84 2.32 10.92
CA THR A 10 3.52 2.95 10.94
C THR A 10 3.64 4.46 10.78
N VAL A 11 2.83 5.04 9.89
CA VAL A 11 2.66 6.49 9.79
C VAL A 11 1.36 6.87 10.47
N VAL A 12 1.46 7.72 11.50
CA VAL A 12 0.31 8.32 12.19
C VAL A 12 0.07 9.70 11.59
N PHE A 13 -1.19 10.02 11.32
CA PHE A 13 -1.56 11.30 10.74
C PHE A 13 -1.16 12.47 11.65
N ASP A 14 -0.59 13.51 11.04
CA ASP A 14 -0.19 14.75 11.70
C ASP A 14 -0.75 15.95 10.92
N GLU A 15 -1.69 16.67 11.52
CA GLU A 15 -2.36 17.80 10.88
C GLU A 15 -1.42 18.98 10.56
N ASN A 16 -0.26 19.04 11.23
CA ASN A 16 0.73 20.10 11.06
C ASN A 16 1.71 19.83 9.91
N LYS A 17 1.64 18.63 9.31
CA LYS A 17 2.48 18.25 8.17
C LYS A 17 1.68 18.25 6.86
N PRO A 18 2.30 18.56 5.71
CA PRO A 18 1.65 18.41 4.41
C PRO A 18 1.13 16.99 4.21
N LEU A 19 -0.16 16.85 3.89
CA LEU A 19 -0.80 15.55 3.67
C LEU A 19 -0.09 14.74 2.58
N LYS A 20 0.28 15.39 1.47
CA LYS A 20 1.02 14.76 0.37
C LYS A 20 2.32 14.12 0.84
N ALA A 21 3.10 14.80 1.67
CA ALA A 21 4.37 14.27 2.19
C ALA A 21 4.15 13.00 3.02
N GLN A 22 3.11 12.99 3.86
CA GLN A 22 2.78 11.81 4.67
C GLN A 22 2.34 10.63 3.81
N LEU A 23 1.52 10.86 2.77
CA LEU A 23 1.10 9.84 1.81
C LEU A 23 2.27 9.30 0.99
N LEU A 24 3.21 10.15 0.57
CA LEU A 24 4.45 9.72 -0.08
C LEU A 24 5.26 8.80 0.82
N THR A 25 5.45 9.17 2.09
CA THR A 25 6.14 8.30 3.05
C THR A 25 5.45 6.94 3.20
N ILE A 26 4.11 6.90 3.24
CA ILE A 26 3.34 5.64 3.29
C ILE A 26 3.60 4.80 2.03
N ALA A 27 3.52 5.40 0.84
CA ALA A 27 3.77 4.70 -0.42
C ALA A 27 5.21 4.18 -0.51
N GLU A 28 6.20 4.96 -0.08
CA GLU A 28 7.62 4.56 -0.06
C GLU A 28 7.86 3.38 0.88
N HIS A 29 7.25 3.38 2.07
CA HIS A 29 7.33 2.26 3.00
C HIS A 29 6.72 1.00 2.40
N GLU A 30 5.57 1.12 1.74
CA GLU A 30 4.88 -0.01 1.10
C GLU A 30 5.67 -0.57 -0.09
N VAL A 31 6.24 0.31 -0.94
CA VAL A 31 7.11 -0.10 -2.04
C VAL A 31 8.40 -0.75 -1.53
N SER A 32 8.96 -0.26 -0.42
CA SER A 32 10.11 -0.90 0.23
C SER A 32 9.80 -2.33 0.65
N LEU A 33 8.61 -2.58 1.20
CA LEU A 33 8.13 -3.93 1.50
C LEU A 33 8.03 -4.79 0.23
N PHE A 34 7.49 -4.25 -0.87
CA PHE A 34 7.36 -4.98 -2.14
C PHE A 34 8.70 -5.35 -2.78
N ARG A 35 9.77 -4.59 -2.49
CA ARG A 35 11.14 -4.87 -2.96
C ARG A 35 11.90 -5.87 -2.09
N SER A 36 11.41 -6.18 -0.89
CA SER A 36 12.09 -7.08 0.01
C SER A 36 12.16 -8.49 -0.56
N ASP A 37 13.39 -9.00 -0.77
CA ASP A 37 13.62 -10.37 -1.22
C ASP A 37 12.95 -11.41 -0.32
N ASN A 38 12.98 -11.17 0.99
CA ASN A 38 12.31 -12.03 1.97
C ASN A 38 10.79 -12.04 1.75
N PHE A 39 10.20 -10.87 1.55
CA PHE A 39 8.77 -10.74 1.29
C PHE A 39 8.37 -11.40 -0.03
N LEU A 40 9.11 -11.14 -1.11
CA LEU A 40 8.85 -11.72 -2.43
C LEU A 40 8.96 -13.25 -2.42
N ARG A 41 9.94 -13.83 -1.70
CA ARG A 41 10.05 -15.30 -1.57
C ARG A 41 8.80 -15.91 -0.92
N VAL A 42 8.33 -15.33 0.19
CA VAL A 42 7.13 -15.79 0.89
C VAL A 42 5.88 -15.58 0.02
N ALA A 43 5.79 -14.42 -0.63
CA ALA A 43 4.67 -14.09 -1.50
C ALA A 43 4.53 -15.03 -2.69
N LYS A 44 5.63 -15.46 -3.33
CA LYS A 44 5.60 -16.45 -4.42
C LYS A 44 5.00 -17.77 -3.97
N ILE A 45 5.42 -18.27 -2.81
CA ILE A 45 4.88 -19.52 -2.23
C ILE A 45 3.40 -19.34 -1.92
N ALA A 46 3.03 -18.25 -1.24
CA ALA A 46 1.64 -17.97 -0.90
C ALA A 46 0.75 -17.85 -2.16
N PHE A 47 1.23 -17.19 -3.21
CA PHE A 47 0.50 -17.05 -4.47
C PHE A 47 0.21 -18.40 -5.13
N LEU A 48 1.21 -19.28 -5.24
CA LEU A 48 1.02 -20.64 -5.77
C LEU A 48 0.02 -21.45 -4.93
N GLN A 49 0.08 -21.33 -3.60
CA GLN A 49 -0.86 -22.00 -2.71
C GLN A 49 -2.29 -21.47 -2.86
N MET A 50 -2.47 -20.15 -3.03
CA MET A 50 -3.79 -19.55 -3.27
C MET A 50 -4.46 -20.06 -4.55
N LEU A 51 -3.68 -20.36 -5.60
CA LEU A 51 -4.21 -20.95 -6.84
C LEU A 51 -4.66 -22.41 -6.67
N GLN A 52 -4.11 -23.13 -5.69
CA GLN A 52 -4.38 -24.54 -5.45
C GLN A 52 -5.46 -24.77 -4.38
N ALA A 53 -5.60 -23.85 -3.42
CA ALA A 53 -6.45 -24.01 -2.24
C ALA A 53 -7.33 -22.76 -2.01
N PRO A 54 -8.62 -22.78 -2.41
CA PRO A 54 -9.54 -21.64 -2.25
C PRO A 54 -9.70 -21.17 -0.80
N GLU A 55 -9.69 -22.08 0.17
CA GLU A 55 -9.79 -21.74 1.59
C GLU A 55 -8.55 -20.97 2.09
N PHE A 56 -7.37 -21.30 1.58
CA PHE A 56 -6.15 -20.54 1.89
C PHE A 56 -6.21 -19.13 1.28
N ALA A 57 -6.76 -18.97 0.07
CA ALA A 57 -6.97 -17.66 -0.54
C ALA A 57 -7.91 -16.77 0.29
N LYS A 58 -9.01 -17.33 0.83
CA LYS A 58 -9.90 -16.61 1.75
C LYS A 58 -9.17 -16.15 3.00
N GLN A 59 -8.39 -17.03 3.63
CA GLN A 59 -7.59 -16.69 4.81
C GLN A 59 -6.57 -15.58 4.51
N MET A 60 -5.90 -15.62 3.37
CA MET A 60 -4.95 -14.58 2.97
C MET A 60 -5.64 -13.25 2.70
N SER A 61 -6.82 -13.25 2.09
CA SER A 61 -7.59 -12.02 1.85
C SER A 61 -8.04 -11.31 3.14
N ALA A 62 -8.20 -12.06 4.23
CA ALA A 62 -8.59 -11.51 5.53
C ALA A 62 -7.41 -10.92 6.34
N ASN A 63 -6.17 -11.11 5.90
CA ASN A 63 -4.98 -10.64 6.61
C ASN A 63 -4.45 -9.34 6.00
N SER A 64 -4.45 -8.26 6.77
CA SER A 64 -3.79 -7.01 6.40
C SER A 64 -2.27 -7.09 6.60
N ILE A 65 -1.53 -6.51 5.65
CA ILE A 65 -0.06 -6.44 5.66
C ILE A 65 0.34 -5.03 5.23
N GLY A 66 1.52 -4.57 5.68
CA GLY A 66 2.06 -3.29 5.24
C GLY A 66 1.21 -2.14 5.71
N CYS A 67 1.02 -1.13 4.89
CA CYS A 67 0.21 0.03 5.26
C CYS A 67 -1.29 -0.30 5.44
N MET A 68 -1.81 -1.41 4.90
CA MET A 68 -3.19 -1.82 5.12
C MET A 68 -3.52 -2.11 6.60
N THR A 69 -2.52 -2.23 7.48
CA THR A 69 -2.77 -2.40 8.92
C THR A 69 -3.11 -1.10 9.64
N TYR A 70 -2.87 0.07 9.03
CA TYR A 70 -3.06 1.38 9.67
C TYR A 70 -3.64 2.47 8.76
N LEU A 71 -3.64 2.28 7.44
CA LEU A 71 -4.02 3.31 6.47
C LEU A 71 -5.49 3.74 6.64
N GLU A 72 -6.41 2.83 6.95
CA GLU A 72 -7.81 3.20 7.22
C GLU A 72 -7.95 4.15 8.41
N GLN A 73 -7.15 3.94 9.46
CA GLN A 73 -7.11 4.86 10.60
C GLN A 73 -6.50 6.20 10.21
N PHE A 74 -5.39 6.21 9.47
CA PHE A 74 -4.78 7.42 8.95
C PHE A 74 -5.79 8.25 8.12
N LEU A 75 -6.55 7.61 7.24
CA LEU A 75 -7.58 8.26 6.43
C LEU A 75 -8.75 8.78 7.27
N THR A 76 -9.11 8.06 8.34
CA THR A 76 -10.13 8.50 9.30
C THR A 76 -9.69 9.79 9.99
N ASP A 77 -8.46 9.83 10.50
CA ASP A 77 -7.92 11.00 11.20
C ASP A 77 -7.78 12.21 10.25
N ALA A 78 -7.29 11.98 9.04
CA ALA A 78 -7.16 13.01 8.00
C ALA A 78 -8.53 13.59 7.58
N ALA A 79 -9.55 12.75 7.49
CA ALA A 79 -10.92 13.19 7.21
C ALA A 79 -11.52 13.98 8.39
N SER A 80 -11.29 13.54 9.64
CA SER A 80 -11.70 14.29 10.83
C SER A 80 -11.04 15.67 10.94
N ALA A 81 -9.81 15.81 10.45
CA ALA A 81 -9.11 17.09 10.34
C ALA A 81 -9.50 17.92 9.10
N ASN A 82 -10.53 17.51 8.34
CA ASN A 82 -10.99 18.13 7.10
C ASN A 82 -9.90 18.26 6.02
N LYS A 83 -8.84 17.43 6.07
CA LYS A 83 -7.78 17.41 5.05
C LYS A 83 -8.13 16.51 3.87
N MET A 84 -9.09 15.61 4.05
CA MET A 84 -9.56 14.66 3.03
C MET A 84 -11.07 14.48 3.08
N GLN A 85 -11.66 14.15 1.94
CA GLN A 85 -13.04 13.72 1.80
C GLN A 85 -13.07 12.25 1.37
N VAL A 86 -13.18 11.35 2.35
CA VAL A 86 -13.18 9.90 2.13
C VAL A 86 -14.43 9.28 2.75
N ASP A 87 -15.41 8.92 1.94
CA ASP A 87 -16.64 8.28 2.43
C ASP A 87 -16.38 6.83 2.86
N ASP A 88 -15.74 6.06 1.97
CA ASP A 88 -15.36 4.66 2.17
C ASP A 88 -13.83 4.53 2.33
N LYS A 89 -13.38 4.33 3.58
CA LYS A 89 -11.97 4.34 3.97
C LYS A 89 -11.28 3.04 3.59
N GLU A 90 -11.99 1.92 3.68
CA GLU A 90 -11.51 0.61 3.27
C GLU A 90 -11.26 0.58 1.76
N LEU A 91 -12.21 1.08 0.97
CA LEU A 91 -12.04 1.18 -0.48
C LEU A 91 -10.90 2.13 -0.85
N ALA A 92 -10.81 3.30 -0.21
CA ALA A 92 -9.73 4.25 -0.47
C ALA A 92 -8.35 3.64 -0.14
N ALA A 93 -8.20 2.97 1.00
CA ALA A 93 -6.97 2.28 1.37
C ALA A 93 -6.60 1.20 0.33
N LYS A 94 -7.58 0.38 -0.11
CA LYS A 94 -7.37 -0.60 -1.18
C LYS A 94 -6.94 0.06 -2.48
N GLN A 95 -7.60 1.12 -2.91
CA GLN A 95 -7.24 1.82 -4.16
C GLN A 95 -5.82 2.37 -4.13
N PHE A 96 -5.39 2.93 -3.01
CA PHE A 96 -4.02 3.41 -2.83
C PHE A 96 -3.00 2.27 -3.00
N VAL A 97 -3.18 1.17 -2.26
CA VAL A 97 -2.24 0.06 -2.26
C VAL A 97 -2.28 -0.74 -3.56
N TYR A 98 -3.46 -0.89 -4.17
CA TYR A 98 -3.62 -1.73 -5.37
C TYR A 98 -2.95 -1.11 -6.59
N GLN A 99 -2.90 0.22 -6.70
CA GLN A 99 -2.11 0.88 -7.74
C GLN A 99 -0.61 0.57 -7.60
N LEU A 100 -0.06 0.66 -6.39
CA LEU A 100 1.33 0.29 -6.15
C LEU A 100 1.55 -1.19 -6.45
N LYS A 101 0.61 -2.07 -6.05
CA LYS A 101 0.74 -3.50 -6.32
C LYS A 101 0.72 -3.82 -7.81
N SER A 102 -0.17 -3.21 -8.59
CA SER A 102 -0.31 -3.46 -10.03
C SER A 102 0.94 -3.09 -10.80
N HIS A 103 1.61 -1.99 -10.43
CA HIS A 103 2.74 -1.47 -11.18
C HIS A 103 4.12 -1.83 -10.62
N ILE A 104 4.22 -2.25 -9.35
CA ILE A 104 5.50 -2.46 -8.67
C ILE A 104 5.63 -3.87 -8.11
N PHE A 105 4.61 -4.38 -7.42
CA PHE A 105 4.67 -5.68 -6.75
C PHE A 105 4.50 -6.86 -7.72
N TYR A 106 3.41 -6.87 -8.51
CA TYR A 106 3.13 -7.99 -9.42
C TYR A 106 4.20 -8.16 -10.52
N PRO A 107 4.72 -7.09 -11.15
CA PRO A 107 5.89 -7.17 -12.02
C PRO A 107 7.08 -7.92 -11.39
N ARG A 108 7.40 -7.63 -10.12
CA ARG A 108 8.47 -8.31 -9.36
C ARG A 108 8.11 -9.74 -8.98
N LEU A 109 6.85 -9.97 -8.60
CA LEU A 109 6.36 -11.29 -8.20
C LEU A 109 6.47 -12.27 -9.36
N TYR A 110 6.10 -11.83 -10.56
CA TYR A 110 6.05 -12.66 -11.76
C TYR A 110 7.32 -12.61 -12.61
N GLY A 111 8.12 -11.54 -12.49
CA GLY A 111 9.38 -11.38 -13.22
C GLY A 111 9.22 -10.77 -14.62
N PHE A 112 8.20 -9.96 -14.86
CA PHE A 112 8.03 -9.19 -16.10
C PHE A 112 7.99 -7.69 -15.80
N ASP A 113 8.43 -6.85 -16.74
CA ASP A 113 8.34 -5.38 -16.70
C ASP A 113 8.69 -4.73 -15.34
N VAL A 114 9.74 -5.24 -14.68
CA VAL A 114 10.15 -4.76 -13.35
C VAL A 114 10.64 -3.30 -13.47
N PRO A 115 9.99 -2.33 -12.78
CA PRO A 115 10.39 -0.94 -12.89
C PRO A 115 11.75 -0.69 -12.23
N ASN A 116 12.58 0.12 -12.88
CA ASN A 116 13.80 0.65 -12.26
C ASN A 116 13.46 1.73 -11.22
N GLU A 117 14.44 2.18 -10.43
CA GLU A 117 14.23 3.13 -9.33
C GLU A 117 13.57 4.45 -9.77
N GLN A 118 13.92 4.96 -10.96
CA GLN A 118 13.31 6.19 -11.48
C GLN A 118 11.83 5.98 -11.85
N GLN A 119 11.50 4.84 -12.46
CA GLN A 119 10.13 4.47 -12.78
C GLN A 119 9.31 4.24 -11.52
N GLU A 120 9.89 3.63 -10.49
CA GLU A 120 9.24 3.45 -9.19
C GLU A 120 8.92 4.78 -8.51
N ALA A 121 9.89 5.70 -8.45
CA ALA A 121 9.67 7.03 -7.88
C ALA A 121 8.55 7.77 -8.62
N TYR A 122 8.52 7.67 -9.95
CA TYR A 122 7.43 8.23 -10.75
C TYR A 122 6.08 7.59 -10.41
N LEU A 123 6.01 6.26 -10.31
CA LEU A 123 4.77 5.54 -9.97
C LEU A 123 4.26 5.90 -8.57
N ILE A 124 5.14 6.01 -7.58
CA ILE A 124 4.80 6.47 -6.22
C ILE A 124 4.16 7.86 -6.26
N GLU A 125 4.81 8.80 -6.93
CA GLU A 125 4.33 10.18 -7.05
C GLU A 125 2.96 10.21 -7.75
N GLN A 126 2.80 9.49 -8.87
CA GLN A 126 1.53 9.44 -9.60
C GLN A 126 0.41 8.79 -8.79
N THR A 127 0.69 7.75 -8.01
CA THR A 127 -0.31 7.15 -7.11
C THR A 127 -0.78 8.14 -6.06
N VAL A 128 0.13 8.89 -5.43
CA VAL A 128 -0.23 9.90 -4.43
C VAL A 128 -1.02 11.05 -5.06
N GLU A 129 -0.58 11.56 -6.21
CA GLU A 129 -1.28 12.63 -6.94
C GLU A 129 -2.69 12.22 -7.34
N LEU A 130 -2.86 11.02 -7.92
CA LEU A 130 -4.19 10.51 -8.30
C LEU A 130 -5.09 10.32 -7.08
N PHE A 131 -4.52 9.83 -5.98
CA PHE A 131 -5.25 9.63 -4.73
C PHE A 131 -5.72 10.97 -4.13
N LEU A 132 -4.85 11.98 -4.10
CA LEU A 132 -5.19 13.33 -3.65
C LEU A 132 -6.18 14.03 -4.58
N ALA A 133 -6.08 13.82 -5.90
CA ALA A 133 -7.07 14.35 -6.84
C ALA A 133 -8.47 13.78 -6.59
N ARG A 134 -8.56 12.52 -6.13
CA ARG A 134 -9.84 11.87 -5.82
C ARG A 134 -10.39 12.22 -4.44
N TYR A 135 -9.52 12.29 -3.43
CA TYR A 135 -9.90 12.29 -2.02
C TYR A 135 -9.38 13.49 -1.21
N GLY A 136 -8.50 14.31 -1.78
CA GLY A 136 -8.07 15.55 -1.15
C GLY A 136 -9.21 16.56 -1.12
N CYS A 137 -9.28 17.38 -0.06
CA CYS A 137 -10.07 18.60 -0.11
C CYS A 137 -9.35 19.57 -1.05
N GLY A 138 -10.04 20.06 -2.08
CA GLY A 138 -9.46 21.04 -3.01
C GLY A 138 -8.85 22.21 -2.24
N GLN A 139 -7.59 22.54 -2.56
CA GLN A 139 -6.97 23.80 -2.13
C GLN A 139 -7.55 24.96 -2.94
#